data_AF-A0A1G3ZY21-F1
#
_entry.id   AF-A0A1G3ZY21-F1
#
_cell.length_a   1.000
_cell.length_b   1.000
_cell.length_c   1.000
_cell.angle_alpha   90.00
_cell.angle_beta   90.00
_cell.angle_gamma   90.00
#
_symmetry.space_group_name_H-M   'P 1'
#
loop_
_entity.id
_entity.type
_entity.pdbx_description
1 polymer ?
#
loop_
_entity_poly.entity_id
_entity_poly.type
_entity_poly.pdbx_seq_one_letter_code
_entity_poly.pdbx_strand_id
1 'polypeptide(L)'
;MFDGWGRPVVMFPDDGHPDMCNAVLDLTGDCRDEAVVWDPHEIWVYTQEDNPKRGRLYKPVRNPLYNYSNYQSTVSLPGWSDIDGKGDSGCRTGRMS
;
A
#
# COMPACT_ATOMS: atom_id res chain seq x y z
N MET A 1 -2.00 11.26 -1.66
CA MET A 1 -2.47 10.37 -2.74
C MET A 1 -3.77 10.91 -3.32
N PHE A 2 -3.96 10.82 -4.64
CA PHE A 2 -5.15 11.33 -5.31
C PHE A 2 -5.81 10.25 -6.17
N ASP A 3 -7.12 10.35 -6.37
CA ASP A 3 -7.82 9.52 -7.34
C ASP A 3 -7.68 10.07 -8.78
N GLY A 4 -8.27 9.37 -9.75
CA GLY A 4 -8.25 9.79 -11.16
C GLY A 4 -8.97 11.12 -11.46
N TRP A 5 -9.60 11.73 -10.46
CA TRP A 5 -10.25 13.04 -10.54
C TRP A 5 -9.51 14.12 -9.74
N GLY A 6 -8.33 13.80 -9.19
CA GLY A 6 -7.52 14.74 -8.41
C GLY A 6 -8.01 14.99 -6.98
N ARG A 7 -8.86 14.12 -6.43
CA ARG A 7 -9.34 14.24 -5.04
C ARG A 7 -8.42 13.47 -4.09
N PRO A 8 -8.07 14.02 -2.91
CA PRO A 8 -7.31 13.27 -1.91
C PRO A 8 -8.06 12.00 -1.50
N VAL A 9 -7.41 10.85 -1.56
CA VAL A 9 -8.01 9.57 -1.13
C VAL A 9 -7.71 9.24 0.33
N VAL A 10 -6.61 9.80 0.86
CA VAL A 10 -6.17 9.63 2.25
C VAL A 10 -5.60 10.97 2.71
N MET A 11 -6.03 11.43 3.87
CA MET A 11 -5.44 12.56 4.57
C MET A 11 -4.42 12.05 5.56
N PHE A 12 -3.20 12.58 5.49
CA PHE A 12 -2.18 12.27 6.49
C PHE A 12 -2.40 13.12 7.76
N PRO A 13 -2.17 12.56 8.94
CA PRO A 13 -2.11 13.34 10.17
C PRO A 13 -0.91 14.29 10.13
N ASP A 14 -1.01 15.43 10.82
CA ASP A 14 0.11 16.34 11.05
C ASP A 14 0.88 15.89 12.30
N ASP A 15 1.56 14.75 12.19
CA ASP A 15 2.24 14.04 13.29
C ASP A 15 3.79 14.16 13.24
N GLY A 16 4.31 14.98 12.32
CA GLY A 16 5.74 15.25 12.16
C GLY A 16 6.46 14.32 11.19
N HIS A 17 5.74 13.51 10.41
CA HIS A 17 6.36 12.68 9.38
C HIS A 17 7.07 13.51 8.29
N PRO A 18 8.07 12.93 7.61
CA PRO A 18 8.73 13.57 6.49
C PRO A 18 7.81 13.80 5.29
N ASP A 19 7.97 14.94 4.60
CA ASP A 19 7.15 15.33 3.45
C ASP A 19 7.88 15.29 2.09
N MET A 20 9.18 14.94 2.08
CA MET A 20 10.03 14.99 0.87
C MET A 20 9.62 13.96 -0.20
N CYS A 21 9.37 12.71 0.19
CA CYS A 21 9.05 11.63 -0.74
C CYS A 21 7.97 10.70 -0.16
N ASN A 22 7.16 10.08 -1.04
CA ASN A 22 6.15 9.10 -0.66
C ASN A 22 6.02 7.95 -1.66
N ALA A 23 5.57 6.79 -1.18
CA ALA A 23 5.27 5.59 -1.95
C ALA A 23 4.09 4.84 -1.31
N VAL A 24 3.42 4.02 -2.12
CA VAL A 24 2.25 3.23 -1.69
C VAL A 24 2.44 1.81 -2.17
N LEU A 25 2.68 0.90 -1.23
CA LEU A 25 3.22 -0.42 -1.49
C LEU A 25 2.61 -1.45 -0.54
N ASP A 26 2.28 -2.63 -1.04
CA ASP A 26 1.95 -3.81 -0.22
C ASP A 26 3.26 -4.42 0.33
N LEU A 27 3.76 -3.87 1.44
CA LEU A 27 5.00 -4.28 2.11
C LEU A 27 4.79 -5.53 2.97
N THR A 28 3.61 -5.65 3.59
CA THR A 28 3.27 -6.79 4.45
C THR A 28 2.81 -8.02 3.66
N GLY A 29 2.42 -7.83 2.40
CA GLY A 29 1.91 -8.87 1.52
C GLY A 29 0.47 -9.26 1.81
N ASP A 30 -0.25 -8.47 2.62
CA ASP A 30 -1.64 -8.71 3.02
C ASP A 30 -2.67 -8.08 2.06
N CYS A 31 -2.19 -7.62 0.90
CA CYS A 31 -2.94 -6.96 -0.16
C CYS A 31 -3.45 -5.57 0.20
N ARG A 32 -3.08 -5.03 1.36
CA ARG A 32 -3.34 -3.63 1.70
C ARG A 32 -2.04 -2.87 1.64
N ASP A 33 -2.05 -1.80 0.88
CA ASP A 33 -0.86 -0.99 0.76
C ASP A 33 -0.61 -0.22 2.06
N GLU A 34 0.66 -0.19 2.45
CA GLU A 34 1.20 0.78 3.37
C GLU A 34 1.50 2.09 2.65
N ALA A 35 1.29 3.19 3.37
CA ALA A 35 1.75 4.50 2.94
C ALA A 35 3.13 4.75 3.54
N VAL A 36 4.12 4.93 2.68
CA VAL A 36 5.53 5.11 3.05
C VAL A 36 5.92 6.54 2.76
N VAL A 37 6.50 7.24 3.74
CA VAL A 37 7.01 8.60 3.58
C VAL A 37 8.43 8.68 4.14
N TRP A 38 9.30 9.46 3.51
CA TRP A 38 10.70 9.54 3.93
C TRP A 38 11.40 10.82 3.47
N ASP A 39 12.52 11.09 4.14
CA ASP A 39 13.55 12.04 3.75
C ASP A 39 14.94 11.36 3.91
N PRO A 40 16.08 12.09 3.87
CA PRO A 40 17.39 11.49 4.09
C PRO A 40 17.66 10.95 5.51
N HIS A 41 16.84 11.27 6.50
CA HIS A 41 17.06 10.99 7.91
C HIS A 41 16.18 9.87 8.45
N GLU A 42 14.96 9.75 7.96
CA GLU A 42 13.99 8.79 8.47
C GLU A 42 12.99 8.30 7.43
N ILE A 43 12.40 7.13 7.72
CA ILE A 43 11.34 6.50 6.92
C ILE A 43 10.21 6.08 7.84
N TRP A 44 9.00 6.50 7.50
CA TRP A 44 7.79 6.21 8.25
C TRP A 44 6.87 5.33 7.40
N VAL A 45 6.29 4.32 8.02
CA VAL A 45 5.41 3.35 7.37
C VAL A 45 4.08 3.34 8.12
N TYR A 46 3.02 3.76 7.44
CA TYR A 46 1.66 3.71 7.94
C TYR A 46 0.98 2.43 7.46
N THR A 47 0.66 1.53 8.40
CA THR A 47 -0.12 0.32 8.17
C THR A 47 -1.41 0.37 9.00
N GLN A 48 -2.33 -0.57 8.75
CA GLN A 48 -3.64 -0.56 9.38
C GLN A 48 -3.71 -1.56 10.54
N GLU A 49 -4.32 -1.15 11.65
CA GLU A 49 -4.36 -1.94 12.89
C GLU A 49 -5.17 -3.25 12.76
N ASP A 50 -6.09 -3.30 11.79
CA ASP A 50 -7.09 -4.36 11.65
C ASP A 50 -6.72 -5.42 10.61
N ASN A 51 -5.42 -5.55 10.34
CA ASN A 51 -4.83 -6.57 9.48
C ASN A 51 -4.60 -7.89 10.25
N PRO A 52 -4.74 -9.06 9.57
CA PRO A 52 -5.17 -9.24 8.18
C PRO A 52 -6.70 -9.25 8.02
N LYS A 53 -7.18 -8.83 6.85
CA LYS A 53 -8.60 -8.93 6.46
C LYS A 53 -8.93 -10.28 5.83
N ARG A 54 -10.18 -10.74 5.99
CA ARG A 54 -10.70 -11.99 5.41
C ARG A 54 -11.55 -11.70 4.16
N GLY A 55 -11.65 -12.69 3.28
CA GLY A 55 -12.48 -12.64 2.07
C GLY A 55 -11.77 -12.04 0.86
N ARG A 56 -12.54 -11.67 -0.17
CA ARG A 56 -11.98 -11.09 -1.40
C ARG A 56 -11.50 -9.66 -1.15
N LEU A 57 -10.21 -9.41 -1.35
CA LEU A 57 -9.58 -8.10 -1.16
C LEU A 57 -9.24 -7.45 -2.50
N TYR A 58 -9.21 -6.12 -2.52
CA TYR A 58 -8.71 -5.39 -3.68
C TYR A 58 -7.20 -5.59 -3.77
N LYS A 59 -6.70 -6.07 -4.91
CA LYS A 59 -5.28 -6.37 -5.13
C LYS A 59 -4.89 -5.85 -6.52
N PRO A 60 -4.56 -4.56 -6.64
CA PRO A 60 -4.33 -3.94 -7.93
C PRO A 60 -3.08 -4.51 -8.62
N VAL A 61 -3.12 -4.54 -9.95
CA VAL A 61 -1.95 -4.91 -10.76
C VAL A 61 -1.12 -3.65 -11.00
N ARG A 62 0.16 -3.71 -10.65
CA ARG A 62 1.11 -2.61 -10.75
C ARG A 62 2.41 -3.04 -11.43
N ASN A 63 3.20 -2.03 -11.81
CA ASN A 63 4.54 -2.22 -12.31
C ASN A 63 5.39 -3.01 -11.30
N PRO A 64 6.24 -3.96 -11.76
CA PRO A 64 7.13 -4.68 -10.87
C PRO A 64 8.12 -3.76 -10.12
N LEU A 65 8.46 -4.12 -8.89
CA LEU A 65 9.29 -3.29 -8.00
C LEU A 65 10.77 -3.27 -8.36
N TYR A 66 11.27 -4.18 -9.20
CA TYR A 66 12.69 -4.30 -9.51
C TYR A 66 13.32 -3.07 -10.19
N ASN A 67 12.50 -2.10 -10.64
CA ASN A 67 12.92 -0.81 -11.19
C ASN A 67 12.18 0.37 -10.54
N TYR A 68 11.72 0.22 -9.30
CA TYR A 68 10.96 1.26 -8.62
C TYR A 68 11.83 2.50 -8.36
N SER A 69 11.29 3.69 -8.68
CA SER A 69 11.92 4.98 -8.44
C SER A 69 10.89 5.97 -7.89
N ASN A 70 11.32 6.87 -7.02
CA ASN A 70 10.50 7.98 -6.52
C ASN A 70 10.05 8.97 -7.62
N TYR A 71 10.65 8.91 -8.81
CA TYR A 71 10.22 9.70 -9.99
C TYR A 71 9.32 8.90 -10.95
N GLN A 72 9.00 7.65 -10.63
CA GLN A 72 8.18 6.80 -11.48
C GLN A 72 6.69 7.08 -11.28
N SER A 73 5.98 7.35 -12.38
CA SER A 73 4.52 7.30 -12.38
C SER A 73 4.04 5.86 -12.21
N THR A 74 3.39 5.58 -11.08
CA THR A 74 2.77 4.27 -10.82
C THR A 74 1.29 4.32 -11.12
N VAL A 75 0.81 3.42 -11.99
CA VAL A 75 -0.61 3.25 -12.29
C VAL A 75 -1.10 1.97 -11.64
N SER A 76 -2.23 2.04 -10.96
CA SER A 76 -2.89 0.87 -10.37
C SER A 76 -4.03 0.45 -11.28
N LEU A 77 -3.87 -0.69 -11.96
CA LEU A 77 -4.97 -1.29 -12.71
C LEU A 77 -5.87 -2.09 -11.76
N PRO A 78 -7.20 -2.09 -11.95
CA PRO A 78 -8.11 -2.84 -11.11
C PRO A 78 -7.74 -4.34 -11.06
N GLY A 79 -7.74 -4.90 -9.85
CA GLY A 79 -7.44 -6.30 -9.59
C GLY A 79 -8.00 -6.75 -8.24
N TRP A 80 -8.15 -8.05 -8.06
CA TRP A 80 -8.73 -8.64 -6.85
C TRP A 80 -7.95 -9.87 -6.45
N SER A 81 -7.91 -10.11 -5.15
CA SER A 81 -7.38 -11.34 -4.58
C SER A 81 -8.32 -12.51 -4.93
N ASP A 82 -7.75 -13.67 -5.25
CA ASP A 82 -8.53 -14.89 -5.40
C ASP A 82 -8.86 -15.43 -4.01
N ILE A 83 -10.10 -15.88 -3.82
CA ILE A 83 -10.49 -16.61 -2.62
C ILE A 83 -10.26 -18.10 -2.87
N ASP A 84 -9.36 -18.70 -2.11
CA ASP A 84 -9.12 -20.13 -2.17
C ASP A 84 -10.32 -20.93 -1.62
N GLY A 85 -10.28 -22.25 -1.77
CA GLY A 85 -11.35 -23.15 -1.29
C GLY A 85 -11.56 -23.15 0.24
N LYS A 86 -10.75 -22.40 1.00
CA LYS A 86 -10.85 -22.19 2.45
C LYS A 86 -11.32 -20.78 2.82
N GLY A 87 -11.58 -19.92 1.83
CA GLY A 87 -11.99 -18.53 2.02
C GLY A 87 -10.84 -17.58 2.34
N ASP A 88 -9.60 -17.98 2.10
CA ASP A 88 -8.41 -17.14 2.23
C ASP A 88 -8.11 -16.41 0.92
N SER A 89 -7.72 -15.16 1.04
CA SER A 89 -7.49 -14.20 -0.04
C SER A 89 -6.22 -14.45 -0.86
N GLY A 90 -5.37 -15.41 -0.46
CA GLY A 90 -4.02 -15.55 -0.99
C GLY A 90 -3.10 -14.38 -0.63
N CYS A 91 -3.54 -13.50 0.27
CA CYS A 91 -2.76 -12.44 0.90
C CYS A 91 -2.20 -12.93 2.23
N ARG A 92 -0.98 -12.53 2.58
CA ARG A 92 -0.31 -12.99 3.80
C ARG A 92 -1.00 -12.45 5.04
N THR A 93 -0.99 -13.26 6.09
CA THR A 93 -1.43 -12.89 7.43
C THR A 93 -0.28 -12.34 8.25
N GLY A 94 0.37 -11.25 7.79
CA GLY A 94 1.63 -10.78 8.37
C GLY A 94 1.50 -9.46 9.16
N ARG A 95 1.60 -9.51 10.49
CA ARG A 95 2.09 -8.35 11.26
C ARG A 95 3.57 -8.16 10.93
N MET A 96 4.02 -6.92 10.72
CA MET A 96 5.46 -6.61 10.74
C MET A 96 6.03 -7.05 12.10
N SER A 97 7.03 -7.94 12.06
CA SER A 97 7.73 -8.49 13.23
C SER A 97 8.59 -7.46 13.94
#